data_AF-A0A074W2Y2-F1
#
_entry.id   AF-A0A074W2Y2-F1
#
_cell.length_a   1.000
_cell.length_b   1.000
_cell.length_c   1.000
_cell.angle_alpha   90.00
_cell.angle_beta   90.00
_cell.angle_gamma   90.00
#
_symmetry.space_group_name_H-M   'P 1'
#
loop_
_entity.id
_entity.type
_entity.pdbx_description
1 polymer ?
#
loop_
_entity_poly.entity_id
_entity_poly.type
_entity_poly.pdbx_seq_one_letter_code
_entity_poly.pdbx_strand_id
1 'polypeptide(L)'
;MDKGLHPRVDITPSFPFELHYIKALYLNHQYKECARKCDDLLDHHQDEPAHVIFLSLYAALSHEGLARIMHIYSVCRLPKISAAEAAYNKALEACLQAKDRLEESSRLSLPGLALNDPVSKLESTHARKRTDKPSLAHLGPELDQSHTKSNKRAERINFSWPRTFTPLSCATVKAIQYSVCQDMMTPLDDLFTVSPSESSSGATSAQDTPIRTENLSANNSNDSFDSPHPPSPTPSCKSGQPSASRAQAAYLNHLTALHAQISTHLQQLLDLKHTTTMGQEERIRRQSGSTSSTSDTKANTRLPQSRSFWSFKDPETENQEKQTRIKEGRARGWKSERFVPKKYEELAENALAELE
;
A
#
# COMPACT_ATOMS: atom_id res chain seq x y z
N MET A 1 -21.02 14.46 -50.19
CA MET A 1 -21.39 13.33 -49.31
C MET A 1 -20.33 13.26 -48.23
N ASP A 2 -20.46 14.14 -47.23
CA ASP A 2 -19.54 14.21 -46.10
C ASP A 2 -19.90 13.13 -45.08
N LYS A 3 -18.96 12.21 -44.84
CA LYS A 3 -19.06 11.22 -43.77
C LYS A 3 -18.61 11.90 -42.49
N GLY A 4 -19.56 12.19 -41.62
CA GLY A 4 -19.32 12.73 -40.28
C GLY A 4 -18.40 11.81 -39.48
N LEU A 5 -17.22 12.32 -39.15
CA LEU A 5 -16.35 11.79 -38.11
C LEU A 5 -16.95 12.14 -36.76
N HIS A 6 -17.81 11.26 -36.23
CA HIS A 6 -18.12 11.28 -34.81
C HIS A 6 -16.91 10.73 -34.03
N PRO A 7 -16.39 11.45 -33.02
CA PRO A 7 -15.43 10.86 -32.10
C PRO A 7 -16.16 9.79 -31.29
N ARG A 8 -15.83 8.53 -31.56
CA ARG A 8 -16.23 7.41 -30.71
C ARG A 8 -15.50 7.59 -29.39
N VAL A 9 -16.21 8.05 -28.37
CA VAL A 9 -15.79 7.83 -26.99
C VAL A 9 -16.05 6.35 -26.73
N ASP A 10 -15.07 5.50 -27.01
CA ASP A 10 -15.08 4.10 -26.58
C ASP A 10 -14.88 4.09 -25.06
N ILE A 11 -15.94 4.45 -24.32
CA ILE A 11 -16.03 4.17 -22.89
C ILE A 11 -16.12 2.65 -22.80
N THR A 12 -14.99 1.95 -22.68
CA THR A 12 -14.99 0.53 -22.36
C THR A 12 -15.74 0.36 -21.04
N PRO A 13 -16.94 -0.25 -21.04
CA PRO A 13 -17.80 -0.34 -19.85
C PRO A 13 -17.22 -1.29 -18.79
N SER A 14 -16.07 -1.93 -19.04
CA SER A 14 -15.38 -2.81 -18.09
C SER A 14 -14.56 -2.06 -17.07
N PHE A 15 -14.02 -0.88 -17.40
CA PHE A 15 -13.00 -0.18 -16.59
C PHE A 15 -13.36 0.02 -15.10
N PRO A 16 -14.64 0.28 -14.73
CA PRO A 16 -15.02 0.32 -13.32
C PRO A 16 -14.72 -0.99 -12.58
N PHE A 17 -14.92 -2.15 -13.22
CA PHE A 17 -14.66 -3.46 -12.63
C PHE A 17 -13.18 -3.70 -12.39
N GLU A 18 -12.31 -3.38 -13.34
CA GLU A 18 -10.87 -3.55 -13.15
C GLU A 18 -10.35 -2.65 -12.01
N LEU A 19 -10.83 -1.41 -11.90
CA LEU A 19 -10.43 -0.53 -10.78
C LEU A 19 -10.88 -1.07 -9.42
N HIS A 20 -12.12 -1.57 -9.32
CA HIS A 20 -12.61 -2.22 -8.10
C HIS A 20 -11.80 -3.47 -7.75
N TYR A 21 -11.40 -4.25 -8.76
CA TYR A 21 -10.55 -5.42 -8.57
C TYR A 21 -9.15 -5.05 -8.05
N ILE A 22 -8.50 -4.02 -8.61
CA ILE A 22 -7.23 -3.48 -8.10
C ILE A 22 -7.36 -3.07 -6.63
N LYS A 23 -8.42 -2.33 -6.29
CA LYS A 23 -8.68 -1.93 -4.91
C LYS A 23 -8.85 -3.14 -3.99
N ALA A 24 -9.57 -4.18 -4.44
CA ALA A 24 -9.74 -5.41 -3.68
C ALA A 24 -8.41 -6.15 -3.46
N LEU A 25 -7.56 -6.25 -4.48
CA LEU A 25 -6.22 -6.85 -4.35
C LEU A 25 -5.38 -6.11 -3.29
N TYR A 26 -5.39 -4.78 -3.32
CA TYR A 26 -4.66 -3.98 -2.35
C TYR A 26 -5.17 -4.16 -0.92
N LEU A 27 -6.50 -4.08 -0.72
CA LEU A 27 -7.13 -4.26 0.60
C LEU A 27 -6.92 -5.68 1.16
N ASN A 28 -6.80 -6.68 0.30
CA ASN A 28 -6.48 -8.05 0.69
C ASN A 28 -4.96 -8.29 0.89
N HIS A 29 -4.14 -7.24 0.90
CA HIS A 29 -2.68 -7.31 1.01
C HIS A 29 -1.99 -8.13 -0.10
N GLN A 30 -2.65 -8.33 -1.24
CA GLN A 30 -2.13 -9.01 -2.43
C GLN A 30 -1.30 -8.05 -3.28
N TYR A 31 -0.28 -7.43 -2.65
CA TYR A 31 0.47 -6.33 -3.24
C TYR A 31 1.23 -6.70 -4.52
N LYS A 32 1.66 -7.97 -4.67
CA LYS A 32 2.36 -8.42 -5.88
C LYS A 32 1.41 -8.49 -7.07
N GLU A 33 0.25 -9.12 -6.88
CA GLU A 33 -0.78 -9.18 -7.93
C GLU A 33 -1.30 -7.79 -8.26
N CYS A 34 -1.51 -6.95 -7.23
CA CYS A 34 -1.98 -5.57 -7.41
C CYS A 34 -1.02 -4.76 -8.28
N ALA A 35 0.26 -4.70 -7.92
CA ALA A 35 1.26 -3.94 -8.67
C ALA A 35 1.38 -4.43 -10.12
N ARG A 36 1.49 -5.74 -10.33
CA ARG A 36 1.56 -6.32 -11.69
C ARG A 36 0.34 -5.97 -12.51
N LYS A 37 -0.86 -6.05 -11.92
CA LYS A 37 -2.10 -5.76 -12.64
C LYS A 37 -2.24 -4.27 -12.96
N CYS A 38 -1.75 -3.38 -12.10
CA CYS A 38 -1.64 -1.96 -12.41
C CYS A 38 -0.71 -1.71 -13.60
N ASP A 39 0.48 -2.33 -13.62
CA ASP A 39 1.44 -2.20 -14.72
C ASP A 39 0.82 -2.70 -16.04
N ASP A 40 0.20 -3.89 -16.02
CA ASP A 40 -0.47 -4.46 -17.19
C ASP A 40 -1.55 -3.51 -17.75
N LEU A 41 -2.32 -2.83 -16.89
CA LEU A 41 -3.38 -1.92 -17.30
C LEU A 41 -2.85 -0.56 -17.78
N LEU A 42 -1.74 -0.08 -17.22
CA LEU A 42 -1.07 1.15 -17.65
C LEU A 42 -0.51 1.05 -19.07
N ASP A 43 -0.22 -0.15 -19.56
CA ASP A 43 0.21 -0.35 -20.96
C ASP A 43 -0.94 -0.17 -21.97
N HIS A 44 -2.20 -0.32 -21.53
CA HIS A 44 -3.37 -0.32 -22.42
C HIS A 44 -4.25 0.93 -22.29
N HIS A 45 -4.18 1.67 -21.18
CA HIS A 45 -5.11 2.74 -20.84
C HIS A 45 -4.41 4.06 -20.47
N GLN A 46 -3.63 4.62 -21.40
CA GLN A 46 -2.84 5.85 -21.16
C GLN A 46 -3.59 7.16 -21.50
N ASP A 47 -4.74 7.08 -22.17
CA ASP A 47 -5.38 8.28 -22.74
C ASP A 47 -6.10 9.15 -21.70
N GLU A 48 -6.63 8.51 -20.65
CA GLU A 48 -7.42 9.14 -19.61
C GLU A 48 -6.57 9.37 -18.35
N PRO A 49 -6.31 10.63 -17.96
CA PRO A 49 -5.38 10.93 -16.88
C PRO A 49 -5.90 10.44 -15.51
N ALA A 50 -7.21 10.42 -15.30
CA ALA A 50 -7.81 9.89 -14.08
C ALA A 50 -7.45 8.41 -13.86
N HIS A 51 -7.40 7.63 -14.93
CA HIS A 51 -7.02 6.22 -14.89
C HIS A 51 -5.53 6.05 -14.58
N VAL A 52 -4.69 6.84 -15.24
CA VAL A 52 -3.23 6.83 -15.00
C VAL A 52 -2.91 7.21 -13.55
N ILE A 53 -3.58 8.23 -13.00
CA ILE A 53 -3.42 8.65 -11.59
C ILE A 53 -3.79 7.49 -10.67
N PHE A 54 -4.97 6.89 -10.85
CA PHE A 54 -5.44 5.80 -9.99
C PHE A 54 -4.51 4.58 -10.04
N LEU A 55 -4.18 4.10 -11.24
CA LEU A 55 -3.36 2.90 -11.42
C LEU A 55 -1.93 3.13 -10.89
N SER A 56 -1.34 4.29 -11.17
CA SER A 56 0.01 4.63 -10.69
C SER A 56 0.03 4.76 -9.16
N LEU A 57 -1.01 5.33 -8.56
CA LEU A 57 -1.15 5.41 -7.09
C LEU A 57 -1.22 4.02 -6.45
N TYR A 58 -2.06 3.12 -6.95
CA TYR A 58 -2.16 1.76 -6.39
C TYR A 58 -0.91 0.91 -6.67
N ALA A 59 -0.22 1.13 -7.79
CA ALA A 59 1.09 0.52 -8.04
C ALA A 59 2.12 0.99 -7.01
N ALA A 60 2.18 2.30 -6.75
CA ALA A 60 3.09 2.90 -5.78
C ALA A 60 2.84 2.37 -4.35
N LEU A 61 1.58 2.42 -3.89
CA LEU A 61 1.17 1.89 -2.58
C LEU A 61 1.49 0.40 -2.44
N SER A 62 1.31 -0.38 -3.51
CA SER A 62 1.60 -1.82 -3.48
C SER A 62 3.10 -2.09 -3.40
N HIS A 63 3.93 -1.36 -4.15
CA HIS A 63 5.38 -1.46 -4.05
C HIS A 63 5.90 -1.01 -2.69
N GLU A 64 5.33 0.05 -2.12
CA GLU A 64 5.62 0.49 -0.76
C GLU A 64 5.23 -0.57 0.28
N GLY A 65 4.03 -1.15 0.18
CA GLY A 65 3.58 -2.25 1.03
C GLY A 65 4.53 -3.45 0.97
N LEU A 66 4.98 -3.83 -0.23
CA LEU A 66 6.00 -4.86 -0.42
C LEU A 66 7.33 -4.51 0.24
N ALA A 67 7.79 -3.26 0.13
CA ALA A 67 9.02 -2.82 0.76
C ALA A 67 8.92 -2.87 2.30
N ARG A 68 7.77 -2.46 2.86
CA ARG A 68 7.52 -2.42 4.31
C ARG A 68 7.53 -3.82 4.94
N ILE A 69 6.92 -4.82 4.30
CA ILE A 69 6.92 -6.20 4.79
C ILE A 69 8.25 -6.95 4.58
N MET A 70 9.14 -6.44 3.71
CA MET A 70 10.46 -7.04 3.54
C MET A 70 11.36 -6.74 4.73
N HIS A 71 12.27 -7.66 5.05
CA HIS A 71 13.31 -7.41 6.03
C HIS A 71 14.18 -6.20 5.65
N ILE A 72 14.62 -5.39 6.63
CA ILE A 72 15.39 -4.15 6.40
C ILE A 72 16.67 -4.39 5.58
N TYR A 73 17.32 -5.54 5.77
CA TYR A 73 18.53 -5.92 5.04
C TYR A 73 18.25 -6.75 3.78
N SER A 74 17.00 -6.85 3.34
CA SER A 74 16.67 -7.53 2.08
C SER A 74 17.23 -6.73 0.91
N VAL A 75 18.00 -7.41 0.05
CA VAL A 75 18.53 -6.83 -1.19
C VAL A 75 17.40 -6.37 -2.12
N CYS A 76 16.21 -6.97 -2.03
CA CYS A 76 15.06 -6.61 -2.84
C CYS A 76 14.26 -5.40 -2.29
N ARG A 77 14.53 -4.94 -1.07
CA ARG A 77 13.76 -3.85 -0.43
C ARG A 77 13.98 -2.52 -1.14
N LEU A 78 15.25 -2.14 -1.39
CA LEU A 78 15.58 -0.89 -2.08
C LEU A 78 15.00 -0.83 -3.51
N PRO A 79 15.13 -1.86 -4.36
CA PRO A 79 14.46 -1.87 -5.66
C PRO A 79 12.94 -1.65 -5.59
N LYS A 80 12.25 -2.16 -4.56
CA LYS A 80 10.81 -1.92 -4.38
C LYS A 80 10.50 -0.50 -3.92
N ILE A 81 11.33 0.09 -3.07
CA ILE A 81 11.22 1.50 -2.71
C ILE A 81 11.41 2.38 -3.96
N SER A 82 12.42 2.11 -4.79
CA SER A 82 12.63 2.86 -6.03
C SER A 82 11.50 2.70 -7.04
N ALA A 83 10.90 1.51 -7.14
CA ALA A 83 9.72 1.29 -7.98
C ALA A 83 8.50 2.07 -7.48
N ALA A 84 8.28 2.12 -6.16
CA ALA A 84 7.22 2.93 -5.56
C ALA A 84 7.42 4.43 -5.83
N GLU A 85 8.66 4.92 -5.71
CA GLU A 85 9.04 6.31 -5.98
C GLU A 85 8.74 6.70 -7.44
N ALA A 86 9.14 5.86 -8.39
CA ALA A 86 8.85 6.08 -9.81
C ALA A 86 7.34 6.13 -10.09
N ALA A 87 6.55 5.24 -9.46
CA ALA A 87 5.11 5.21 -9.61
C ALA A 87 4.40 6.42 -8.97
N TYR A 88 4.87 6.92 -7.82
CA TYR A 88 4.36 8.15 -7.21
C TYR A 88 4.65 9.37 -8.10
N ASN A 89 5.87 9.48 -8.63
CA ASN A 89 6.21 10.57 -9.55
C ASN A 89 5.33 10.51 -10.80
N LYS A 90 5.11 9.33 -11.37
CA LYS A 90 4.18 9.15 -12.50
C LYS A 90 2.76 9.61 -12.17
N ALA A 91 2.27 9.34 -10.96
CA ALA A 91 0.96 9.80 -10.52
C ALA A 91 0.89 11.33 -10.37
N LEU A 92 1.95 11.97 -9.84
CA LEU A 92 2.04 13.43 -9.73
C LEU A 92 2.04 14.10 -11.09
N GLU A 93 2.83 13.60 -12.05
CA GLU A 93 2.85 14.11 -13.42
C GLU A 93 1.47 14.01 -14.08
N ALA A 94 0.77 12.88 -13.89
CA ALA A 94 -0.57 12.71 -14.40
C ALA A 94 -1.59 13.66 -13.75
N CYS A 95 -1.45 13.97 -12.46
CA CYS A 95 -2.26 14.99 -11.78
C CYS A 95 -2.04 16.39 -12.38
N LEU A 96 -0.80 16.77 -12.67
CA LEU A 96 -0.47 18.05 -13.30
C LEU A 96 -1.06 18.14 -14.71
N GLN A 97 -0.87 17.10 -15.52
CA GLN A 97 -1.44 17.04 -16.87
C GLN A 97 -2.98 17.11 -16.86
N ALA A 98 -3.63 16.45 -15.90
CA ALA A 98 -5.08 16.51 -15.74
C ALA A 98 -5.57 17.93 -15.44
N LYS A 99 -4.81 18.68 -14.64
CA LYS A 99 -5.11 20.07 -14.28
C LYS A 99 -4.96 20.99 -15.48
N ASP A 100 -3.87 20.86 -16.23
CA ASP A 100 -3.61 21.70 -17.41
C ASP A 100 -4.69 21.53 -18.49
N ARG A 101 -5.10 20.28 -18.76
CA ARG A 101 -6.20 19.98 -19.71
C ARG A 101 -7.51 20.65 -19.30
N LEU A 102 -7.81 20.73 -18.01
CA LEU A 102 -9.06 21.34 -17.53
C LEU A 102 -9.03 22.87 -17.63
N GLU A 103 -7.89 23.49 -17.30
CA GLU A 103 -7.67 24.92 -17.44
C GLU A 103 -7.77 25.35 -18.92
N GLU A 104 -7.21 24.56 -19.83
CA GLU A 104 -7.30 24.79 -21.27
C GLU A 104 -8.75 24.68 -21.78
N SER A 105 -9.48 23.64 -21.36
CA SER A 105 -10.91 23.50 -21.67
C SER A 105 -11.76 24.67 -21.15
N SER A 106 -11.37 25.26 -20.01
CA SER A 106 -12.05 26.42 -19.42
C SER A 106 -11.81 27.70 -20.24
N ARG A 107 -10.59 27.90 -20.76
CA ARG A 107 -10.23 29.06 -21.61
C ARG A 107 -10.92 29.05 -22.97
N LEU A 108 -11.09 27.87 -23.57
CA LEU A 108 -11.74 27.71 -24.87
C LEU A 108 -13.26 27.89 -24.83
N SER A 109 -13.86 27.92 -23.63
CA SER A 109 -15.31 28.02 -23.43
C SER A 109 -15.85 29.46 -23.32
N LEU A 110 -15.05 30.50 -23.58
CA LEU A 110 -15.56 31.88 -23.64
C LEU A 110 -16.42 32.10 -24.90
N PRO A 111 -17.73 32.36 -24.78
CA PRO A 111 -18.57 32.77 -25.90
C PRO A 111 -18.49 34.28 -26.04
N GLY A 112 -17.92 34.83 -27.13
CA GLY A 112 -18.08 36.28 -27.33
C GLY A 112 -17.19 37.04 -28.30
N LEU A 113 -16.51 36.44 -29.27
CA LEU A 113 -16.00 37.20 -30.41
C LEU A 113 -16.57 36.66 -31.72
N ALA A 114 -17.89 36.85 -31.86
CA ALA A 114 -18.52 36.92 -33.18
C ALA A 114 -18.09 38.25 -33.82
N LEU A 115 -16.89 38.28 -34.41
CA LEU A 115 -16.54 39.30 -35.39
C LEU A 115 -17.29 38.94 -36.67
N ASN A 116 -18.44 39.56 -36.88
CA ASN A 116 -19.13 39.52 -38.16
C ASN A 116 -18.28 40.29 -39.18
N ASP A 117 -17.89 39.57 -40.23
CA ASP A 117 -17.37 40.09 -41.49
C ASP A 117 -18.40 41.03 -42.16
N PRO A 118 -17.96 41.97 -43.02
CA PRO A 118 -18.25 41.73 -44.43
C PRO A 118 -17.16 42.14 -45.43
N VAL A 119 -16.81 41.18 -46.30
CA VAL A 119 -16.77 41.27 -47.77
C VAL A 119 -16.08 42.49 -48.40
N SER A 120 -14.88 42.27 -48.94
CA SER A 120 -14.45 42.69 -50.30
C SER A 120 -13.07 42.08 -50.60
N LYS A 121 -12.99 41.01 -51.40
CA LYS A 121 -12.76 41.04 -52.85
C LYS A 121 -11.45 41.77 -53.23
N LEU A 122 -10.41 41.02 -53.63
CA LEU A 122 -9.84 41.02 -54.99
C LEU A 122 -8.45 40.34 -55.01
N GLU A 123 -8.30 39.44 -55.98
CA GLU A 123 -7.09 38.95 -56.67
C GLU A 123 -5.69 39.30 -56.13
N SER A 124 -4.80 38.30 -56.05
CA SER A 124 -3.58 38.34 -56.87
C SER A 124 -2.84 36.98 -56.88
N THR A 125 -2.33 36.72 -58.07
CA THR A 125 -1.65 35.60 -58.70
C THR A 125 -0.28 35.16 -58.14
N HIS A 126 0.13 33.95 -58.57
CA HIS A 126 1.52 33.42 -58.67
C HIS A 126 2.15 32.90 -57.35
N ALA A 127 2.91 31.79 -57.26
CA ALA A 127 3.50 30.89 -58.24
C ALA A 127 3.81 29.50 -57.63
N ARG A 128 3.77 28.49 -58.50
CA ARG A 128 4.50 27.22 -58.55
C ARG A 128 5.77 27.12 -57.65
N LYS A 129 5.91 26.01 -56.91
CA LYS A 129 7.13 25.16 -56.97
C LYS A 129 6.87 23.75 -56.43
N ARG A 130 6.98 22.78 -57.35
CA ARG A 130 7.26 21.36 -57.12
C ARG A 130 8.73 21.20 -56.67
N THR A 131 9.01 20.14 -55.93
CA THR A 131 10.20 19.25 -55.92
C THR A 131 10.36 18.69 -54.51
N ASP A 132 10.76 17.46 -54.20
CA ASP A 132 10.88 16.17 -54.86
C ASP A 132 11.20 15.18 -53.72
N LYS A 133 10.84 13.91 -53.92
CA LYS A 133 11.37 12.80 -53.11
C LYS A 133 12.82 12.52 -53.54
N PRO A 134 13.59 11.79 -52.72
CA PRO A 134 14.35 10.70 -53.30
C PRO A 134 14.11 9.35 -52.61
N SER A 135 14.06 8.34 -53.46
CA SER A 135 14.17 6.91 -53.18
C SER A 135 15.42 6.42 -53.90
N LEU A 136 16.28 5.64 -53.24
CA LEU A 136 17.23 4.67 -53.84
C LEU A 136 17.89 3.89 -52.68
N ALA A 137 17.48 2.65 -52.39
CA ALA A 137 18.07 1.37 -52.83
C ALA A 137 19.52 1.12 -52.38
N HIS A 138 19.80 -0.06 -51.78
CA HIS A 138 20.53 -1.17 -52.41
C HIS A 138 21.24 -2.11 -51.37
N LEU A 139 20.87 -3.40 -51.46
CA LEU A 139 21.54 -4.71 -51.25
C LEU A 139 22.68 -4.95 -50.20
N GLY A 140 22.63 -6.16 -49.61
CA GLY A 140 23.58 -6.78 -48.64
C GLY A 140 24.97 -7.18 -49.22
N PRO A 141 25.72 -8.20 -48.70
CA PRO A 141 25.27 -9.47 -48.11
C PRO A 141 26.03 -9.99 -46.85
N GLU A 142 25.43 -11.00 -46.22
CA GLU A 142 25.97 -12.26 -45.64
C GLU A 142 27.50 -12.44 -45.47
N LEU A 143 27.95 -12.76 -44.25
CA LEU A 143 28.99 -13.78 -44.04
C LEU A 143 29.01 -14.38 -42.61
N ASP A 144 29.41 -15.64 -42.61
CA ASP A 144 29.36 -16.73 -41.64
C ASP A 144 30.11 -16.64 -40.29
N GLN A 145 29.66 -17.57 -39.41
CA GLN A 145 30.44 -18.39 -38.45
C GLN A 145 31.12 -17.75 -37.23
N SER A 146 30.71 -18.19 -36.03
CA SER A 146 31.40 -19.32 -35.38
C SER A 146 30.81 -19.68 -34.00
N HIS A 147 30.74 -20.99 -33.78
CA HIS A 147 30.49 -21.63 -32.50
C HIS A 147 31.62 -21.34 -31.49
N THR A 148 31.28 -20.99 -30.25
CA THR A 148 32.01 -21.51 -29.09
C THR A 148 31.03 -21.98 -28.02
N LYS A 149 31.15 -23.26 -27.67
CA LYS A 149 30.53 -23.89 -26.51
C LYS A 149 31.30 -23.41 -25.27
N SER A 150 30.61 -22.91 -24.26
CA SER A 150 31.12 -22.95 -22.89
C SER A 150 29.98 -23.00 -21.88
N ASN A 151 29.79 -24.20 -21.34
CA ASN A 151 29.04 -24.48 -20.13
C ASN A 151 29.55 -23.61 -18.97
N LYS A 152 28.64 -22.93 -18.27
CA LYS A 152 28.68 -22.78 -16.80
C LYS A 152 27.29 -22.38 -16.29
N ARG A 153 26.55 -23.44 -15.95
CA ARG A 153 25.46 -23.56 -14.98
C ARG A 153 25.46 -22.44 -13.93
N ALA A 154 24.62 -21.43 -14.13
CA ALA A 154 24.16 -20.57 -13.05
C ALA A 154 22.94 -21.24 -12.40
N GLU A 155 23.14 -21.80 -11.21
CA GLU A 155 22.07 -22.29 -10.37
C GLU A 155 21.13 -21.14 -10.01
N ARG A 156 20.01 -21.05 -10.72
CA ARG A 156 18.83 -20.33 -10.23
C ARG A 156 18.30 -21.11 -9.04
N ILE A 157 18.56 -20.60 -7.84
CA ILE A 157 17.87 -21.02 -6.63
C ILE A 157 16.41 -20.60 -6.78
N ASN A 158 15.58 -21.53 -7.26
CA ASN A 158 14.13 -21.45 -7.19
C ASN A 158 13.73 -21.54 -5.71
N PHE A 159 13.47 -20.41 -5.08
CA PHE A 159 12.75 -20.37 -3.81
C PHE A 159 11.25 -20.57 -4.08
N SER A 160 10.85 -21.83 -4.23
CA SER A 160 9.44 -22.21 -4.12
C SER A 160 9.05 -22.18 -2.64
N TRP A 161 8.36 -21.13 -2.21
CA TRP A 161 7.64 -21.17 -0.93
C TRP A 161 6.47 -22.16 -1.03
N PRO A 162 6.15 -22.90 0.06
CA PRO A 162 5.10 -23.91 0.04
C PRO A 162 3.75 -23.28 -0.29
N ARG A 163 3.13 -23.75 -1.39
CA ARG A 163 1.76 -23.44 -1.81
C ARG A 163 0.75 -24.22 -0.97
N THR A 164 0.70 -23.97 0.32
CA THR A 164 -0.44 -24.39 1.15
C THR A 164 -0.81 -23.23 2.07
N PHE A 165 -1.22 -22.13 1.46
CA PHE A 165 -2.10 -21.19 2.14
C PHE A 165 -3.50 -21.78 2.00
N THR A 166 -4.01 -22.40 3.06
CA THR A 166 -5.44 -22.70 3.14
C THR A 166 -6.16 -21.36 3.05
N PRO A 167 -6.99 -21.11 2.02
CA PRO A 167 -7.74 -19.86 1.97
C PRO A 167 -8.60 -19.78 3.24
N LEU A 168 -8.49 -18.65 3.94
CA LEU A 168 -9.44 -18.29 4.99
C LEU A 168 -10.84 -18.53 4.44
N SER A 169 -11.68 -19.23 5.21
CA SER A 169 -13.03 -19.57 4.75
C SER A 169 -13.76 -18.30 4.32
N CYS A 170 -14.64 -18.40 3.31
CA CYS A 170 -15.45 -17.27 2.85
C CYS A 170 -16.23 -16.60 4.01
N ALA A 171 -16.53 -17.34 5.08
CA ALA A 171 -17.15 -16.82 6.29
C ALA A 171 -16.19 -15.91 7.11
N THR A 172 -14.90 -16.25 7.20
CA THR A 172 -13.90 -15.45 7.92
C THR A 172 -13.57 -14.16 7.17
N VAL A 173 -13.52 -14.21 5.84
CA VAL A 173 -13.33 -13.01 5.00
C VAL A 173 -14.53 -12.07 5.10
N LYS A 174 -15.76 -12.61 5.10
CA LYS A 174 -16.97 -11.80 5.32
C LYS A 174 -17.04 -11.19 6.72
N ALA A 175 -16.57 -11.88 7.76
CA ALA A 175 -16.54 -11.35 9.12
C ALA A 175 -15.59 -10.16 9.28
N ILE A 176 -14.40 -10.24 8.69
CA ILE A 176 -13.41 -9.15 8.70
C ILE A 176 -13.90 -7.96 7.84
N GLN A 177 -14.59 -8.23 6.73
CA GLN A 177 -15.13 -7.20 5.86
C GLN A 177 -16.33 -6.47 6.49
N TYR A 178 -17.14 -7.14 7.33
CA TYR A 178 -18.24 -6.50 8.06
C TYR A 178 -17.76 -5.66 9.25
N SER A 179 -16.75 -6.11 10.00
CA SER A 179 -16.26 -5.38 11.17
C SER A 179 -15.59 -4.04 10.80
N VAL A 180 -14.86 -4.00 9.68
CA VAL A 180 -14.19 -2.78 9.21
C VAL A 180 -15.18 -1.78 8.58
N CYS A 181 -16.31 -2.25 8.05
CA CYS A 181 -17.36 -1.37 7.50
C CYS A 181 -18.30 -0.81 8.56
N GLN A 182 -18.43 -1.45 9.73
CA GLN A 182 -19.28 -0.97 10.82
C GLN A 182 -18.67 0.24 11.55
N ASP A 183 -17.36 0.28 11.71
CA ASP A 183 -16.62 1.38 12.38
C ASP A 183 -16.53 2.67 11.56
N MET A 184 -16.84 2.60 10.26
CA MET A 184 -16.77 3.73 9.32
C MET A 184 -18.12 4.41 9.07
N MET A 185 -19.21 3.91 9.67
CA MET A 185 -20.59 4.39 9.46
C MET A 185 -21.25 4.92 10.75
N THR A 186 -20.54 4.94 11.88
CA THR A 186 -20.97 5.61 13.10
C THR A 186 -20.81 7.12 12.93
N PRO A 187 -21.90 7.92 13.00
CA PRO A 187 -21.78 9.37 13.01
C PRO A 187 -20.95 9.81 14.21
N LEU A 188 -19.94 10.66 13.97
CA LEU A 188 -19.23 11.38 15.03
C LEU A 188 -20.25 12.32 15.69
N ASP A 189 -20.79 11.96 16.84
CA ASP A 189 -21.52 12.89 17.69
C ASP A 189 -20.52 13.88 18.31
N ASP A 190 -20.84 15.15 18.10
CA ASP A 190 -20.01 16.33 18.32
C ASP A 190 -19.80 16.57 19.83
N LEU A 191 -18.56 16.39 20.30
CA LEU A 191 -18.21 16.39 21.72
C LEU A 191 -17.96 17.81 22.30
N PHE A 192 -18.74 18.81 21.85
CA PHE A 192 -18.72 20.16 22.41
C PHE A 192 -20.14 20.75 22.49
N THR A 193 -20.97 20.22 23.39
CA THR A 193 -22.09 20.99 23.95
C THR A 193 -22.07 20.83 25.47
N VAL A 194 -21.63 21.90 26.14
CA VAL A 194 -21.61 22.03 27.61
C VAL A 194 -22.99 22.48 28.07
N SER A 195 -23.57 21.80 29.06
CA SER A 195 -24.37 22.43 30.13
C SER A 195 -24.63 21.47 31.31
N PRO A 196 -24.91 22.02 32.52
CA PRO A 196 -24.50 21.43 33.81
C PRO A 196 -25.66 20.91 34.69
N SER A 197 -25.31 20.51 35.93
CA SER A 197 -26.15 20.07 37.09
C SER A 197 -26.52 18.57 37.04
N GLU A 198 -26.50 17.76 38.10
CA GLU A 198 -26.34 17.98 39.54
C GLU A 198 -26.04 16.64 40.24
N SER A 199 -25.52 16.75 41.46
CA SER A 199 -25.08 15.73 42.42
C SER A 199 -26.10 14.67 42.85
N SER A 200 -25.66 13.43 43.09
CA SER A 200 -26.05 12.65 44.29
C SER A 200 -25.18 11.38 44.47
N SER A 201 -24.82 11.16 45.72
CA SER A 201 -23.95 10.15 46.33
C SER A 201 -24.59 8.77 46.55
N GLY A 202 -23.78 7.71 46.72
CA GLY A 202 -24.17 6.56 47.55
C GLY A 202 -23.66 5.16 47.16
N ALA A 203 -22.50 4.80 47.72
CA ALA A 203 -22.10 3.52 48.31
C ALA A 203 -22.80 2.15 48.00
N THR A 204 -21.91 1.15 47.84
CA THR A 204 -21.96 -0.25 48.33
C THR A 204 -22.93 -1.28 47.73
N SER A 205 -22.37 -2.39 47.22
CA SER A 205 -22.41 -3.73 47.86
C SER A 205 -22.55 -4.86 46.84
N ALA A 206 -21.72 -5.88 47.03
CA ALA A 206 -21.74 -7.17 46.35
C ALA A 206 -23.09 -7.91 46.52
N GLN A 207 -23.44 -8.76 45.56
CA GLN A 207 -23.60 -10.22 45.76
C GLN A 207 -24.08 -10.93 44.48
N ASP A 208 -23.64 -12.16 44.42
CA ASP A 208 -23.73 -13.19 43.40
C ASP A 208 -25.14 -13.78 43.20
N THR A 209 -25.29 -14.44 42.04
CA THR A 209 -26.10 -15.65 41.76
C THR A 209 -27.58 -15.57 41.31
N PRO A 210 -28.03 -16.60 40.53
CA PRO A 210 -28.89 -16.42 39.35
C PRO A 210 -30.21 -17.21 39.43
N ILE A 211 -31.34 -16.69 38.92
CA ILE A 211 -32.58 -17.48 38.88
C ILE A 211 -33.51 -17.11 37.69
N ARG A 212 -34.00 -18.17 37.03
CA ARG A 212 -35.27 -18.36 36.28
C ARG A 212 -35.56 -17.57 35.00
N THR A 213 -35.56 -18.34 33.92
CA THR A 213 -36.57 -18.32 32.87
C THR A 213 -37.92 -18.84 33.39
N GLU A 214 -38.93 -17.97 33.49
CA GLU A 214 -40.33 -18.40 33.57
C GLU A 214 -41.23 -17.54 32.68
N ASN A 215 -42.18 -18.25 32.07
CA ASN A 215 -43.17 -17.84 31.10
C ASN A 215 -44.00 -16.63 31.55
N LEU A 216 -44.22 -15.68 30.63
CA LEU A 216 -45.34 -14.75 30.72
C LEU A 216 -46.32 -14.99 29.58
N SER A 217 -47.48 -15.44 30.03
CA SER A 217 -48.74 -15.59 29.32
C SER A 217 -49.18 -14.29 28.68
N ALA A 218 -49.66 -14.40 27.44
CA ALA A 218 -50.45 -13.37 26.77
C ALA A 218 -51.72 -13.10 27.59
N ASN A 219 -51.99 -11.83 27.86
CA ASN A 219 -53.34 -11.36 28.16
C ASN A 219 -53.56 -9.99 27.51
N ASN A 220 -54.63 -9.97 26.72
CA ASN A 220 -55.18 -8.82 26.03
C ASN A 220 -55.52 -7.68 27.01
N SER A 221 -55.11 -6.47 26.66
CA SER A 221 -55.86 -5.27 26.98
C SER A 221 -55.82 -4.35 25.76
N ASN A 222 -57.02 -4.05 25.25
CA ASN A 222 -57.29 -3.00 24.29
C ASN A 222 -56.69 -1.69 24.81
N ASP A 223 -55.61 -1.23 24.19
CA ASP A 223 -55.16 0.14 24.34
C ASP A 223 -54.96 0.75 22.95
N SER A 224 -55.64 1.86 22.75
CA SER A 224 -55.77 2.58 21.50
C SER A 224 -54.43 3.27 21.19
N PHE A 225 -53.54 2.54 20.53
CA PHE A 225 -52.30 3.08 19.99
C PHE A 225 -52.60 3.95 18.76
N ASP A 226 -52.73 5.25 18.97
CA ASP A 226 -52.52 6.24 17.93
C ASP A 226 -51.09 6.08 17.40
N SER A 227 -50.98 5.37 16.28
CA SER A 227 -49.71 5.19 15.57
C SER A 227 -49.25 6.55 15.03
N PRO A 228 -48.06 7.06 15.40
CA PRO A 228 -47.46 8.15 14.66
C PRO A 228 -47.09 7.58 13.28
N HIS A 229 -47.92 7.89 12.28
CA HIS A 229 -47.60 7.64 10.89
C HIS A 229 -46.21 8.21 10.60
N PRO A 230 -45.28 7.42 10.01
CA PRO A 230 -44.05 7.98 9.49
C PRO A 230 -44.44 9.07 8.46
N PRO A 231 -43.88 10.29 8.56
CA PRO A 231 -44.23 11.36 7.65
C PRO A 231 -44.01 10.88 6.21
N SER A 232 -45.08 10.96 5.41
CA SER A 232 -45.07 10.64 3.99
C SER A 232 -43.85 11.27 3.31
N PRO A 233 -43.11 10.55 2.45
CA PRO A 233 -41.94 11.07 1.78
C PRO A 233 -42.36 12.27 0.93
N THR A 234 -42.04 13.48 1.38
CA THR A 234 -42.28 14.72 0.66
C THR A 234 -41.45 14.69 -0.63
N PRO A 235 -42.08 14.67 -1.82
CA PRO A 235 -41.37 14.63 -3.08
C PRO A 235 -41.06 16.06 -3.51
N SER A 236 -40.02 16.69 -2.95
CA SER A 236 -39.52 17.95 -3.54
C SER A 236 -38.10 18.31 -3.12
N CYS A 237 -37.19 17.33 -3.06
CA CYS A 237 -35.79 17.66 -3.28
C CYS A 237 -35.59 17.85 -4.79
N LYS A 238 -35.86 19.07 -5.29
CA LYS A 238 -35.36 19.51 -6.59
C LYS A 238 -33.82 19.54 -6.49
N SER A 239 -33.21 18.38 -6.71
CA SER A 239 -31.79 18.22 -6.96
C SER A 239 -31.48 18.98 -8.24
N GLY A 240 -31.18 20.27 -8.11
CA GLY A 240 -30.73 21.08 -9.22
C GLY A 240 -29.45 20.44 -9.74
N GLN A 241 -29.46 20.03 -11.01
CA GLN A 241 -28.26 19.47 -11.63
C GLN A 241 -27.10 20.45 -11.40
N PRO A 242 -25.93 19.97 -10.94
CA PRO A 242 -24.78 20.82 -10.75
C PRO A 242 -24.45 21.46 -12.09
N SER A 243 -24.31 22.79 -12.11
CA SER A 243 -23.82 23.48 -13.29
C SER A 243 -22.46 22.91 -13.67
N ALA A 244 -22.15 22.85 -14.97
CA ALA A 244 -20.87 22.32 -15.47
C ALA A 244 -19.66 22.96 -14.76
N SER A 245 -19.76 24.26 -14.45
CA SER A 245 -18.76 25.00 -13.67
C SER A 245 -18.55 24.45 -12.25
N ARG A 246 -19.62 24.05 -11.54
CA ARG A 246 -19.51 23.48 -10.20
C ARG A 246 -18.87 22.09 -10.22
N ALA A 247 -19.17 21.28 -11.23
CA ALA A 247 -18.57 19.96 -11.40
C ALA A 247 -17.06 20.06 -11.71
N GLN A 248 -16.66 21.01 -12.57
CA GLN A 248 -15.25 21.27 -12.87
C GLN A 248 -14.47 21.73 -11.62
N ALA A 249 -15.03 22.67 -10.85
CA ALA A 249 -14.40 23.12 -9.61
C ALA A 249 -14.24 21.98 -8.59
N ALA A 250 -15.24 21.10 -8.46
CA ALA A 250 -15.15 19.92 -7.60
C ALA A 250 -14.04 18.96 -8.06
N TYR A 251 -13.88 18.75 -9.37
CA TYR A 251 -12.80 17.92 -9.92
C TYR A 251 -11.42 18.52 -9.67
N LEU A 252 -11.22 19.83 -9.83
CA LEU A 252 -9.96 20.51 -9.50
C LEU A 252 -9.60 20.40 -8.02
N ASN A 253 -10.59 20.58 -7.14
CA ASN A 253 -10.39 20.39 -5.70
C ASN A 253 -9.96 18.96 -5.39
N HIS A 254 -10.57 17.98 -6.07
CA HIS A 254 -10.19 16.57 -5.91
C HIS A 254 -8.76 16.29 -6.39
N LEU A 255 -8.36 16.80 -7.56
CA LEU A 255 -6.98 16.68 -8.06
C LEU A 255 -5.97 17.33 -7.12
N THR A 256 -6.31 18.49 -6.54
CA THR A 256 -5.45 19.19 -5.57
C THR A 256 -5.28 18.37 -4.30
N ALA A 257 -6.37 17.79 -3.78
CA ALA A 257 -6.33 16.91 -2.63
C ALA A 257 -5.50 15.64 -2.90
N LEU A 258 -5.70 15.01 -4.06
CA LEU A 258 -4.91 13.84 -4.48
C LEU A 258 -3.43 14.16 -4.62
N HIS A 259 -3.08 15.29 -5.23
CA HIS A 259 -1.70 15.73 -5.33
C HIS A 259 -1.07 15.88 -3.95
N ALA A 260 -1.74 16.58 -3.02
CA ALA A 260 -1.25 16.73 -1.66
C ALA A 260 -1.04 15.38 -0.97
N GLN A 261 -2.01 14.46 -1.07
CA GLN A 261 -1.91 13.12 -0.52
C GLN A 261 -0.72 12.34 -1.10
N ILE A 262 -0.54 12.35 -2.41
CA ILE A 262 0.58 11.66 -3.08
C ILE A 262 1.92 12.26 -2.63
N SER A 263 2.03 13.59 -2.54
CA SER A 263 3.24 14.25 -2.05
C SER A 263 3.59 13.83 -0.63
N THR A 264 2.60 13.71 0.27
CA THR A 264 2.81 13.23 1.64
C THR A 264 3.33 11.79 1.66
N HIS A 265 2.72 10.88 0.88
CA HIS A 265 3.19 9.50 0.79
C HIS A 265 4.60 9.38 0.19
N LEU A 266 4.90 10.19 -0.83
CA LEU A 266 6.24 10.24 -1.41
C LEU A 266 7.29 10.66 -0.37
N GLN A 267 6.99 11.67 0.45
CA GLN A 267 7.89 12.09 1.53
C GLN A 267 8.15 10.94 2.52
N GLN A 268 7.10 10.24 2.97
CA GLN A 268 7.23 9.09 3.86
C GLN A 268 8.05 7.96 3.24
N LEU A 269 7.92 7.74 1.93
CA LEU A 269 8.70 6.76 1.19
C LEU A 269 10.19 7.16 1.11
N LEU A 270 10.50 8.45 0.93
CA LEU A 270 11.87 8.95 0.93
C LEU A 270 12.54 8.77 2.29
N ASP A 271 11.82 8.98 3.39
CA ASP A 271 12.30 8.70 4.74
C ASP A 271 12.55 7.18 4.92
N LEU A 272 11.65 6.34 4.40
CA LEU A 272 11.82 4.88 4.39
C LEU A 272 13.05 4.44 3.57
N LYS A 273 13.32 5.11 2.45
CA LYS A 273 14.51 4.88 1.62
C LYS A 273 15.77 5.20 2.40
N HIS A 274 15.82 6.38 3.02
CA HIS A 274 16.99 6.83 3.77
C HIS A 274 17.31 5.90 4.95
N THR A 275 16.30 5.53 5.75
CA THR A 275 16.46 4.58 6.86
C THR A 275 16.92 3.19 6.40
N THR A 276 16.42 2.72 5.25
CA THR A 276 16.85 1.43 4.66
C THR A 276 18.32 1.50 4.21
N THR A 277 18.73 2.56 3.51
CA THR A 277 20.11 2.75 3.06
C THR A 277 21.07 2.86 4.25
N MET A 278 20.77 3.70 5.24
CA MET A 278 21.57 3.85 6.45
C MET A 278 21.74 2.52 7.20
N GLY A 279 20.66 1.74 7.32
CA GLY A 279 20.73 0.41 7.94
C GLY A 279 21.64 -0.55 7.17
N GLN A 280 21.56 -0.57 5.84
CA GLN A 280 22.40 -1.42 5.00
C GLN A 280 23.87 -1.01 5.04
N GLU A 281 24.17 0.29 4.97
CA GLU A 281 25.53 0.83 5.09
C GLU A 281 26.15 0.52 6.45
N GLU A 282 25.40 0.68 7.54
CA GLU A 282 25.87 0.33 8.88
C GLU A 282 26.19 -1.16 9.01
N ARG A 283 25.40 -2.03 8.38
CA ARG A 283 25.70 -3.47 8.34
C ARG A 283 27.00 -3.75 7.58
N ILE A 284 27.21 -3.09 6.44
CA ILE A 284 28.45 -3.21 5.67
C ILE A 284 29.64 -2.73 6.50
N ARG A 285 29.51 -1.60 7.20
CA ARG A 285 30.54 -1.07 8.11
C ARG A 285 30.93 -2.07 9.19
N ARG A 286 29.95 -2.70 9.84
CA ARG A 286 30.19 -3.75 10.86
C ARG A 286 30.88 -4.99 10.29
N GLN A 287 30.59 -5.35 9.05
CA GLN A 287 31.22 -6.51 8.40
C GLN A 287 32.64 -6.20 7.90
N SER A 288 32.87 -4.98 7.41
CA SER A 288 34.18 -4.53 6.90
C SER A 288 35.17 -4.12 8.00
N GLY A 289 34.69 -3.74 9.19
CA GLY A 289 35.54 -3.34 10.33
C GLY A 289 36.32 -4.49 11.00
N SER A 290 36.14 -5.73 10.55
CA SER A 290 36.76 -6.91 11.17
C SER A 290 38.07 -7.37 10.53
N THR A 291 38.62 -6.65 9.53
CA THR A 291 39.85 -7.07 8.83
C THR A 291 41.04 -6.10 8.96
N SER A 292 40.96 -5.07 9.80
CA SER A 292 42.08 -4.15 10.06
C SER A 292 42.61 -4.28 11.48
N SER A 293 42.97 -5.49 11.88
CA SER A 293 43.91 -5.69 13.00
C SER A 293 45.22 -6.20 12.42
N THR A 294 46.16 -5.27 12.35
CA THR A 294 47.62 -5.45 12.26
C THR A 294 48.11 -6.82 12.73
N SER A 295 48.73 -7.59 11.83
CA SER A 295 49.67 -8.64 12.22
C SER A 295 50.75 -8.79 11.16
N ASP A 296 51.78 -7.95 11.27
CA ASP A 296 53.15 -8.42 11.01
C ASP A 296 53.49 -9.47 12.07
N THR A 297 53.09 -10.73 11.84
CA THR A 297 53.84 -11.87 12.39
C THR A 297 53.50 -13.14 11.62
N LYS A 298 54.53 -13.70 11.01
CA LYS A 298 54.56 -14.98 10.32
C LYS A 298 54.07 -16.11 11.24
N ALA A 299 52.93 -16.72 10.95
CA ALA A 299 52.69 -18.13 11.28
C ALA A 299 51.56 -18.71 10.42
N ASN A 300 51.92 -19.77 9.71
CA ASN A 300 51.14 -20.49 8.74
C ASN A 300 50.24 -21.51 9.44
N THR A 301 48.97 -21.19 9.70
CA THR A 301 47.95 -22.20 10.03
C THR A 301 46.58 -21.77 9.53
N ARG A 302 45.96 -22.64 8.72
CA ARG A 302 44.68 -22.49 8.04
C ARG A 302 43.59 -21.99 9.00
N LEU A 303 42.91 -20.91 8.61
CA LEU A 303 41.82 -20.29 9.37
C LEU A 303 40.60 -21.23 9.43
N PRO A 304 40.00 -21.43 10.62
CA PRO A 304 38.82 -22.26 10.79
C PRO A 304 37.57 -21.54 10.25
N GLN A 305 36.83 -22.30 9.47
CA GLN A 305 35.53 -22.03 8.90
C GLN A 305 34.53 -21.47 9.94
N SER A 306 34.10 -20.22 9.72
CA SER A 306 32.84 -19.60 10.17
C SER A 306 32.15 -20.22 11.39
N ARG A 307 32.62 -19.89 12.61
CA ARG A 307 31.83 -20.04 13.84
C ARG A 307 30.92 -18.82 14.00
N SER A 308 29.64 -19.08 14.25
CA SER A 308 28.58 -18.08 14.38
C SER A 308 28.81 -17.08 15.52
N PHE A 309 28.46 -15.82 15.24
CA PHE A 309 28.68 -14.57 15.98
C PHE A 309 28.05 -14.47 17.40
N TRP A 310 27.75 -15.57 18.09
CA TRP A 310 27.05 -15.53 19.39
C TRP A 310 27.83 -16.13 20.57
N SER A 311 29.15 -16.22 20.46
CA SER A 311 30.01 -16.55 21.62
C SER A 311 31.48 -16.28 21.30
N PHE A 312 31.93 -15.03 21.47
CA PHE A 312 33.36 -14.71 21.59
C PHE A 312 33.84 -14.99 23.02
N LYS A 313 33.71 -16.23 23.47
CA LYS A 313 34.46 -16.72 24.63
C LYS A 313 35.73 -17.36 24.11
N ASP A 314 36.86 -17.08 24.77
CA ASP A 314 38.13 -17.75 24.50
C ASP A 314 37.88 -19.28 24.54
N PRO A 315 38.31 -20.08 23.55
CA PRO A 315 38.08 -21.53 23.52
C PRO A 315 38.49 -22.23 24.82
N GLU A 316 39.49 -21.71 25.56
CA GLU A 316 39.85 -22.25 26.86
C GLU A 316 38.79 -21.99 27.92
N THR A 317 38.22 -20.78 27.94
CA THR A 317 37.14 -20.42 28.88
C THR A 317 35.85 -21.19 28.59
N GLU A 318 35.52 -21.44 27.32
CA GLU A 318 34.35 -22.25 26.93
C GLU A 318 34.51 -23.70 27.40
N ASN A 319 35.72 -24.27 27.25
CA ASN A 319 36.02 -25.61 27.73
C ASN A 319 36.01 -25.71 29.25
N GLN A 320 36.53 -24.70 29.95
CA GLN A 320 36.49 -24.64 31.41
C GLN A 320 35.04 -24.53 31.92
N GLU A 321 34.22 -23.65 31.35
CA GLU A 321 32.79 -23.49 31.70
C GLU A 321 31.99 -24.78 31.42
N LYS A 322 32.30 -25.47 30.32
CA LYS A 322 31.71 -26.77 30.02
C LYS A 322 32.10 -27.81 31.06
N GLN A 323 33.37 -27.86 31.46
CA GLN A 323 33.83 -28.80 32.47
C GLN A 323 33.25 -28.50 33.86
N THR A 324 33.15 -27.23 34.26
CA THR A 324 32.52 -26.86 35.54
C THR A 324 31.05 -27.25 35.54
N ARG A 325 30.31 -26.96 34.47
CA ARG A 325 28.90 -27.36 34.34
C ARG A 325 28.71 -28.89 34.40
N ILE A 326 29.60 -29.66 33.78
CA ILE A 326 29.57 -31.13 33.87
C ILE A 326 29.85 -31.61 35.30
N LYS A 327 30.86 -31.05 35.97
CA LYS A 327 31.20 -31.40 37.36
C LYS A 327 30.05 -31.06 38.31
N GLU A 328 29.46 -29.89 38.15
CA GLU A 328 28.33 -29.42 38.95
C GLU A 328 27.05 -30.23 38.67
N GLY A 329 26.80 -30.61 37.42
CA GLY A 329 25.70 -31.50 37.03
C GLY A 329 25.86 -32.90 37.61
N ARG A 330 27.09 -33.44 37.60
CA ARG A 330 27.41 -34.73 38.24
C ARG A 330 27.24 -34.67 39.76
N ALA A 331 27.69 -33.60 40.42
CA ALA A 331 27.53 -33.41 41.86
C ALA A 331 26.05 -33.34 42.29
N ARG A 332 25.20 -32.70 41.48
CA ARG A 332 23.75 -32.62 41.71
C ARG A 332 22.97 -33.84 41.21
N GLY A 333 23.65 -34.86 40.67
CA GLY A 333 23.02 -36.05 40.11
C GLY A 333 22.04 -35.76 38.98
N TRP A 334 22.24 -34.65 38.25
CA TRP A 334 21.34 -34.15 37.20
C TRP A 334 19.87 -33.96 37.63
N LYS A 335 19.61 -33.89 38.95
CA LYS A 335 18.28 -33.60 39.47
C LYS A 335 17.99 -32.12 39.29
N SER A 336 17.29 -31.76 38.22
CA SER A 336 16.66 -30.45 38.10
C SER A 336 15.32 -30.48 38.82
N GLU A 337 15.05 -29.51 39.68
CA GLU A 337 13.70 -29.23 40.13
C GLU A 337 12.90 -28.78 38.89
N ARG A 338 12.06 -29.67 38.36
CA ARG A 338 11.36 -29.44 37.09
C ARG A 338 10.33 -28.32 37.20
N PHE A 339 9.86 -28.04 38.42
CA PHE A 339 8.82 -27.06 38.67
C PHE A 339 8.90 -26.61 40.13
N VAL A 340 9.12 -25.32 40.34
CA VAL A 340 9.07 -24.68 41.66
C VAL A 340 7.87 -23.73 41.64
N PRO A 341 6.69 -24.15 42.13
CA PRO A 341 5.45 -23.37 42.05
C PRO A 341 5.61 -21.95 42.60
N LYS A 342 6.31 -21.82 43.74
CA LYS A 342 6.58 -20.53 44.39
C LYS A 342 7.28 -19.52 43.51
N LYS A 343 8.20 -19.98 42.64
CA LYS A 343 8.92 -19.08 41.73
C LYS A 343 7.99 -18.44 40.71
N TYR A 344 6.92 -19.13 40.31
CA TYR A 344 5.92 -18.58 39.39
C TYR A 344 4.92 -17.68 40.10
N GLU A 345 4.62 -17.96 41.37
CA GLU A 345 3.82 -17.09 42.24
C GLU A 345 4.50 -15.74 42.43
N GLU A 346 5.78 -15.70 42.81
CA GLU A 346 6.58 -14.47 42.92
C GLU A 346 6.67 -13.71 41.58
N LEU A 347 6.79 -14.43 40.46
CA LEU A 347 6.88 -13.82 39.13
C LEU A 347 5.54 -13.19 38.71
N ALA A 348 4.42 -13.79 39.14
CA ALA A 348 3.09 -13.23 38.94
C ALA A 348 2.84 -12.00 39.83
N GLU A 349 3.23 -12.06 41.11
CA GLU A 349 3.16 -10.91 42.03
C GLU A 349 3.96 -9.72 41.51
N ASN A 350 5.20 -9.94 41.05
CA ASN A 350 6.02 -8.87 40.46
C ASN A 350 5.39 -8.28 39.19
N ALA A 351 4.83 -9.12 38.31
CA ALA A 351 4.17 -8.65 37.09
C ALA A 351 2.90 -7.83 37.38
N LEU A 352 2.19 -8.14 38.46
CA LEU A 352 1.05 -7.35 38.93
C LEU A 352 1.49 -6.01 39.54
N ALA A 353 2.59 -6.00 40.31
CA ALA A 353 3.12 -4.80 40.92
C ALA A 353 3.67 -3.77 39.91
N GLU A 354 4.06 -4.19 38.70
CA GLU A 354 4.48 -3.26 37.62
C GLU A 354 3.31 -2.51 36.96
N LEU A 355 2.06 -2.93 37.21
CA LEU A 355 0.85 -2.32 36.63
C LEU A 355 0.15 -1.31 37.54
N GLU A 356 0.48 -1.30 38.83
CA GLU A 356 0.07 -0.28 39.81
C GLU A 356 1.02 0.92 39.77
#